data_AF-A0A8J6XFQ0-F1
#
_entry.id   AF-A0A8J6XFQ0-F1
#
_cell.length_a   1.000
_cell.length_b   1.000
_cell.length_c   1.000
_cell.angle_alpha   90.00
_cell.angle_beta   90.00
_cell.angle_gamma   90.00
#
_symmetry.space_group_name_H-M   'P 1'
#
loop_
_entity.id
_entity.type
_entity.pdbx_description
1 polymer ?
#
loop_
_entity_poly.entity_id
_entity_poly.type
_entity_poly.pdbx_seq_one_letter_code
_entity_poly.pdbx_strand_id
1 'polypeptide(L)'
;MSTQFFLDETDIDTLINLLLRSQQSRTREALCLSIGIDPKRISFIRDSSDSDFFLLLIRYLNEIGEKEALCKLCCQELFPVFHHGKYASILTEISIKLNCNQKLSQNTNNTQPSLISSIPTSIGNINPFIQLAQNKLVMGSAIFLIGLAGVTLFNQNSKSFNNSHPPEQSVSQNPNVSLTAHNQDMHQQISSLYQEVVRREPTSLEYKYYVDLLKRGEKLNSIRDWITNTSSLLQDGNIISMECQGKELTNFKWLSSRLNNNSVSLASNTDASTKWKVHFIANGVVALENQGIINAPKWLDGLTHNRSVSLAPNTEGNYTGTKWRINIIGDGEVVLDNQGESKWLNGVTHNGSVNLAPNTEEHTGTKWKISKQ
;
A
#
# COMPACT_ATOMS: atom_id res chain seq x y z
N MET A 1 -13.09 29.71 -17.88
CA MET A 1 -12.95 28.49 -18.70
C MET A 1 -12.88 27.32 -17.73
N SER A 2 -13.80 26.37 -17.78
CA SER A 2 -13.74 25.16 -16.96
C SER A 2 -12.59 24.29 -17.46
N THR A 3 -11.57 24.06 -16.64
CA THR A 3 -10.54 23.06 -16.90
C THR A 3 -11.21 21.69 -16.90
N GLN A 4 -11.29 21.07 -18.07
CA GLN A 4 -11.84 19.73 -18.21
C GLN A 4 -10.75 18.73 -17.86
N PHE A 5 -10.84 18.13 -16.68
CA PHE A 5 -9.98 17.01 -16.28
C PHE A 5 -10.38 15.75 -17.07
N PHE A 6 -9.40 15.00 -17.55
CA PHE A 6 -9.65 13.77 -18.32
C PHE A 6 -9.74 12.53 -17.43
N LEU A 7 -8.99 12.53 -16.35
CA LEU A 7 -8.90 11.45 -15.38
C LEU A 7 -9.52 11.88 -14.05
N ASP A 8 -10.25 10.96 -13.42
CA ASP A 8 -10.71 11.11 -12.03
C ASP A 8 -9.59 10.74 -11.04
N GLU A 9 -9.77 11.03 -9.74
CA GLU A 9 -8.75 10.73 -8.73
C GLU A 9 -8.45 9.22 -8.63
N THR A 10 -9.42 8.35 -8.93
CA THR A 10 -9.19 6.88 -8.90
C THR A 10 -8.29 6.43 -10.04
N ASP A 11 -8.48 7.01 -11.24
CA ASP A 11 -7.59 6.78 -12.38
C ASP A 11 -6.16 7.26 -12.08
N ILE A 12 -6.03 8.45 -11.48
CA ILE A 12 -4.74 9.04 -11.08
C ILE A 12 -4.01 8.12 -10.10
N ASP A 13 -4.67 7.73 -9.01
CA ASP A 13 -4.12 6.84 -7.98
C ASP A 13 -3.70 5.49 -8.56
N THR A 14 -4.49 4.96 -9.51
CA THR A 14 -4.16 3.71 -10.20
C THR A 14 -2.87 3.86 -10.99
N LEU A 15 -2.74 4.90 -11.82
CA LEU A 15 -1.55 5.12 -12.64
C LEU A 15 -0.29 5.31 -11.77
N ILE A 16 -0.40 6.03 -10.65
CA ILE A 16 0.70 6.21 -9.69
C ILE A 16 1.14 4.85 -9.13
N ASN A 17 0.19 4.05 -8.64
CA ASN A 17 0.46 2.74 -8.08
C ASN A 17 1.12 1.79 -9.09
N LEU A 18 0.70 1.84 -10.36
CA LEU A 18 1.28 1.04 -11.42
C LEU A 18 2.70 1.49 -11.78
N LEU A 19 2.98 2.80 -11.80
CA LEU A 19 4.34 3.31 -12.01
C LEU A 19 5.28 2.85 -10.90
N LEU A 20 4.85 3.00 -9.64
CA LEU A 20 5.61 2.53 -8.46
C LEU A 20 5.91 1.03 -8.51
N ARG A 21 4.94 0.22 -8.97
CA ARG A 21 5.08 -1.24 -9.10
C ARG A 21 5.91 -1.66 -10.30
N SER A 22 5.93 -0.88 -11.39
CA SER A 22 6.59 -1.28 -12.64
C SER A 22 8.09 -1.49 -12.46
N GLN A 23 8.70 -0.86 -11.43
CA GLN A 23 10.13 -0.89 -11.11
C GLN A 23 11.05 -0.74 -12.33
N GLN A 24 10.57 -0.15 -13.44
CA GLN A 24 11.44 0.11 -14.57
C GLN A 24 12.46 1.12 -14.08
N SER A 25 13.71 0.68 -13.94
CA SER A 25 14.86 1.46 -13.48
C SER A 25 15.26 2.53 -14.50
N ARG A 26 14.30 3.37 -14.90
CA ARG A 26 14.50 4.51 -15.77
C ARG A 26 14.60 5.75 -14.89
N THR A 27 15.51 6.63 -15.23
CA THR A 27 15.58 7.94 -14.58
C THR A 27 14.29 8.72 -14.86
N ARG A 28 13.93 9.63 -13.96
CA ARG A 28 12.77 10.51 -14.13
C ARG A 28 12.80 11.28 -15.46
N GLU A 29 13.99 11.73 -15.85
CA GLU A 29 14.23 12.38 -17.14
C GLU A 29 13.93 11.45 -18.33
N ALA A 30 14.33 10.18 -18.25
CA ALA A 30 14.04 9.20 -19.30
C ALA A 30 12.55 8.91 -19.44
N LEU A 31 11.80 8.84 -18.32
CA LEU A 31 10.34 8.69 -18.36
C LEU A 31 9.68 9.91 -19.01
N CYS A 32 10.06 11.13 -18.61
CA CYS A 32 9.52 12.35 -19.23
C CYS A 32 9.76 12.36 -20.75
N LEU A 33 10.97 12.02 -21.18
CA LEU A 33 11.30 11.95 -22.61
C LEU A 33 10.49 10.87 -23.34
N SER A 34 10.28 9.70 -22.74
CA SER A 34 9.54 8.60 -23.39
C SER A 34 8.06 8.94 -23.60
N ILE A 35 7.48 9.76 -22.72
CA ILE A 35 6.11 10.28 -22.87
C ILE A 35 6.03 11.59 -23.64
N GLY A 36 7.15 12.09 -24.19
CA GLY A 36 7.19 13.29 -25.04
C GLY A 36 7.18 14.62 -24.28
N ILE A 37 7.61 14.61 -23.03
CA ILE A 37 7.69 15.80 -22.17
C ILE A 37 9.15 16.21 -22.01
N ASP A 38 9.46 17.49 -22.24
CA ASP A 38 10.78 18.03 -21.97
C ASP A 38 10.99 18.12 -20.44
N PRO A 39 11.97 17.38 -19.87
CA PRO A 39 12.24 17.42 -18.44
C PRO A 39 12.51 18.84 -17.91
N LYS A 40 13.08 19.74 -18.74
CA LYS A 40 13.40 21.11 -18.32
C LYS A 40 12.16 21.96 -18.05
N ARG A 41 10.99 21.56 -18.54
CA ARG A 41 9.71 22.25 -18.32
C ARG A 41 9.09 21.92 -16.96
N ILE A 42 9.59 20.91 -16.26
CA ILE A 42 9.03 20.43 -15.00
C ILE A 42 10.03 20.65 -13.87
N SER A 43 9.75 21.64 -13.02
CA SER A 43 10.63 22.00 -11.90
C SER A 43 10.78 20.89 -10.86
N PHE A 44 9.72 20.11 -10.60
CA PHE A 44 9.71 19.09 -9.55
C PHE A 44 10.46 17.79 -9.89
N ILE A 45 11.09 17.66 -11.07
CA ILE A 45 11.79 16.42 -11.46
C ILE A 45 12.93 16.07 -10.49
N ARG A 46 13.65 17.05 -9.98
CA ARG A 46 14.88 16.84 -9.20
C ARG A 46 14.65 16.76 -7.70
N ASP A 47 13.60 17.38 -7.20
CA ASP A 47 13.48 17.71 -5.78
C ASP A 47 12.46 16.85 -5.03
N SER A 48 11.72 15.99 -5.72
CA SER A 48 10.66 15.16 -5.12
C SER A 48 11.14 13.73 -4.81
N SER A 49 10.44 12.98 -3.96
CA SER A 49 10.61 11.52 -3.89
C SER A 49 10.09 10.86 -5.19
N ASP A 50 10.34 9.56 -5.42
CA ASP A 50 9.81 8.88 -6.61
C ASP A 50 8.27 8.79 -6.60
N SER A 51 7.68 8.57 -5.43
CA SER A 51 6.21 8.58 -5.26
C SER A 51 5.64 9.96 -5.54
N ASP A 52 6.26 11.00 -4.97
CA ASP A 52 5.84 12.38 -5.21
C ASP A 52 6.04 12.78 -6.67
N PHE A 53 7.11 12.32 -7.30
CA PHE A 53 7.38 12.58 -8.72
C PHE A 53 6.24 12.05 -9.59
N PHE A 54 5.82 10.79 -9.41
CA PHE A 54 4.75 10.20 -10.22
C PHE A 54 3.40 10.88 -9.98
N LEU A 55 3.08 11.19 -8.71
CA LEU A 55 1.88 11.94 -8.34
C LEU A 55 1.86 13.31 -9.02
N LEU A 56 2.93 14.08 -8.87
CA LEU A 56 3.05 15.43 -9.43
C LEU A 56 3.04 15.39 -10.96
N LEU A 57 3.70 14.42 -11.59
CA LEU A 57 3.73 14.26 -13.04
C LEU A 57 2.32 13.99 -13.59
N ILE A 58 1.59 13.00 -13.05
CA ILE A 58 0.26 12.64 -13.56
C ILE A 58 -0.73 13.79 -13.35
N ARG A 59 -0.72 14.42 -12.17
CA ARG A 59 -1.59 15.58 -11.89
C ARG A 59 -1.27 16.76 -12.81
N TYR A 60 0.00 17.10 -12.98
CA TYR A 60 0.44 18.14 -13.89
C TYR A 60 -0.09 17.87 -15.30
N LEU A 61 0.14 16.68 -15.87
CA LEU A 61 -0.31 16.33 -17.22
C LEU A 61 -1.84 16.37 -17.37
N ASN A 62 -2.59 15.94 -16.36
CA ASN A 62 -4.05 16.01 -16.36
C ASN A 62 -4.56 17.46 -16.27
N GLU A 63 -3.91 18.30 -15.47
CA GLU A 63 -4.27 19.71 -15.26
C GLU A 63 -4.00 20.57 -16.50
N ILE A 64 -2.83 20.41 -17.13
CA ILE A 64 -2.49 21.15 -18.35
C ILE A 64 -3.09 20.53 -19.61
N GLY A 65 -3.77 19.39 -19.46
CA GLY A 65 -4.48 18.71 -20.52
C GLY A 65 -3.59 18.03 -21.57
N GLU A 66 -2.38 17.59 -21.19
CA GLU A 66 -1.43 16.87 -22.06
C GLU A 66 -1.84 15.41 -22.28
N LYS A 67 -2.97 15.25 -22.98
CA LYS A 67 -3.62 13.97 -23.25
C LYS A 67 -2.72 12.99 -24.00
N GLU A 68 -1.88 13.48 -24.92
CA GLU A 68 -0.96 12.62 -25.67
C GLU A 68 0.10 11.99 -24.75
N ALA A 69 0.65 12.76 -23.80
CA ALA A 69 1.62 12.26 -22.84
C ALA A 69 0.99 11.23 -21.89
N LEU A 70 -0.24 11.47 -21.42
CA LEU A 70 -1.01 10.50 -20.64
C LEU A 70 -1.28 9.20 -21.42
N CYS A 71 -1.60 9.30 -22.72
CA CYS A 71 -1.75 8.12 -23.58
C CYS A 71 -0.44 7.35 -23.75
N LYS A 72 0.70 8.04 -23.90
CA LYS A 72 2.01 7.37 -23.98
C LYS A 72 2.36 6.68 -22.66
N LEU A 73 2.15 7.35 -21.53
CA LEU A 73 2.34 6.77 -20.20
C LEU A 73 1.50 5.50 -20.00
N CYS A 74 0.20 5.57 -20.30
CA CYS A 74 -0.72 4.46 -20.14
C CYS A 74 -0.40 3.30 -21.11
N CYS A 75 -0.30 3.59 -22.41
CA CYS A 75 -0.28 2.56 -23.45
C CYS A 75 1.13 2.08 -23.83
N GLN A 76 2.17 2.90 -23.65
CA GLN A 76 3.54 2.57 -24.05
C GLN A 76 4.44 2.22 -22.87
N GLU A 77 4.24 2.85 -21.71
CA GLU A 77 5.06 2.56 -20.52
C GLU A 77 4.43 1.47 -19.64
N LEU A 78 3.16 1.64 -19.28
CA LEU A 78 2.50 0.74 -18.30
C LEU A 78 1.91 -0.51 -18.95
N PHE A 79 1.19 -0.38 -20.07
CA PHE A 79 0.51 -1.53 -20.69
C PHE A 79 1.44 -2.70 -21.02
N PRO A 80 2.66 -2.52 -21.56
CA PRO A 80 3.56 -3.65 -21.81
C PRO A 80 3.98 -4.41 -20.54
N VAL A 81 4.07 -3.71 -19.41
CA VAL A 81 4.42 -4.32 -18.11
C VAL A 81 3.22 -5.06 -17.52
N PHE A 82 2.02 -4.50 -17.67
CA PHE A 82 0.78 -4.97 -17.04
C PHE A 82 -0.24 -5.50 -18.06
N HIS A 83 0.22 -6.14 -19.13
CA HIS A 83 -0.62 -6.62 -20.23
C HIS A 83 -1.52 -7.82 -19.86
N HIS A 84 -1.37 -8.38 -18.66
CA HIS A 84 -2.16 -9.48 -18.14
C HIS A 84 -2.86 -9.15 -16.82
N GLY A 85 -3.96 -9.85 -16.56
CA GLY A 85 -4.69 -9.78 -15.30
C GLY A 85 -5.52 -8.51 -15.12
N LYS A 86 -5.86 -8.21 -13.85
CA LYS A 86 -6.79 -7.12 -13.50
C LYS A 86 -6.33 -5.72 -13.93
N TYR A 87 -5.02 -5.50 -14.10
CA TYR A 87 -4.49 -4.19 -14.48
C TYR A 87 -4.64 -3.92 -15.98
N ALA A 88 -4.67 -4.94 -16.81
CA ALA A 88 -4.89 -4.79 -18.25
C ALA A 88 -6.27 -4.21 -18.56
N SER A 89 -7.31 -4.67 -17.87
CA SER A 89 -8.68 -4.13 -18.04
C SER A 89 -8.75 -2.68 -17.57
N ILE A 90 -8.17 -2.36 -16.41
CA ILE A 90 -8.17 -0.99 -15.88
C ILE A 90 -7.41 -0.03 -16.81
N LEU A 91 -6.23 -0.42 -17.30
CA LEU A 91 -5.47 0.39 -18.26
C LEU A 91 -6.23 0.55 -19.59
N THR A 92 -7.01 -0.46 -20.00
CA THR A 92 -7.89 -0.34 -21.17
C THR A 92 -8.98 0.69 -20.94
N GLU A 93 -9.67 0.67 -19.79
CA GLU A 93 -10.69 1.67 -19.43
C GLU A 93 -10.12 3.09 -19.40
N ILE A 94 -8.95 3.28 -18.76
CA ILE A 94 -8.25 4.57 -18.74
C ILE A 94 -7.89 5.02 -20.16
N SER A 95 -7.40 4.11 -21.00
CA SER A 95 -7.04 4.44 -22.39
C SER A 95 -8.25 4.88 -23.23
N ILE A 96 -9.44 4.35 -22.94
CA ILE A 96 -10.71 4.73 -23.58
C ILE A 96 -11.13 6.13 -23.11
N LYS A 97 -11.07 6.42 -21.80
CA LYS A 97 -11.31 7.78 -21.25
C LYS A 97 -10.38 8.81 -21.89
N LEU A 98 -9.11 8.43 -22.07
CA LEU A 98 -8.09 9.22 -22.75
C LEU A 98 -8.16 9.16 -24.29
N ASN A 99 -9.16 8.50 -24.89
CA ASN A 99 -9.34 8.40 -26.35
C ASN A 99 -8.05 8.04 -27.11
N CYS A 100 -7.25 7.08 -26.60
CA CYS A 100 -5.91 6.74 -27.14
C CYS A 100 -5.95 5.91 -28.45
N ASN A 101 -6.99 6.06 -29.27
CA ASN A 101 -7.46 5.12 -30.30
C ASN A 101 -6.47 4.74 -31.41
N GLN A 102 -5.29 5.36 -31.50
CA GLN A 102 -4.32 5.06 -32.56
C GLN A 102 -3.23 4.05 -32.18
N LYS A 103 -3.05 3.68 -30.91
CA LYS A 103 -1.82 2.97 -30.49
C LYS A 103 -1.99 1.56 -29.90
N LEU A 104 -3.15 1.19 -29.35
CA LEU A 104 -3.33 -0.16 -28.79
C LEU A 104 -3.41 -1.26 -29.87
N SER A 105 -4.04 -0.98 -31.01
CA SER A 105 -4.25 -1.97 -32.08
C SER A 105 -2.97 -2.43 -32.77
N GLN A 106 -1.86 -1.69 -32.67
CA GLN A 106 -0.60 -2.05 -33.31
C GLN A 106 0.21 -3.08 -32.51
N ASN A 107 -0.04 -3.22 -31.20
CA ASN A 107 0.73 -4.13 -30.34
C ASN A 107 0.10 -5.53 -30.22
N THR A 108 -1.18 -5.71 -30.52
CA THR A 108 -1.87 -7.01 -30.39
C THR A 108 -1.70 -7.95 -31.58
N ASN A 109 -1.21 -7.49 -32.73
CA ASN A 109 -1.17 -8.29 -33.97
C ASN A 109 0.19 -8.90 -34.33
N ASN A 110 1.22 -8.78 -33.47
CA ASN A 110 2.58 -9.25 -33.77
C ASN A 110 3.03 -10.52 -33.04
N THR A 111 2.10 -11.44 -32.74
CA THR A 111 2.45 -12.78 -32.23
C THR A 111 2.03 -13.85 -33.24
N GLN A 112 2.79 -13.98 -34.33
CA GLN A 112 2.74 -15.16 -35.20
C GLN A 112 4.13 -15.85 -35.18
N PRO A 113 4.21 -17.17 -34.97
CA PRO A 113 5.48 -17.88 -34.97
C PRO A 113 5.99 -18.07 -36.41
N SER A 114 7.05 -17.36 -36.78
CA SER A 114 7.74 -17.60 -38.05
C SER A 114 8.64 -18.84 -37.94
N LEU A 115 8.23 -19.89 -38.62
CA LEU A 115 9.06 -21.05 -38.94
C LEU A 115 10.25 -20.64 -39.82
N ILE A 116 11.35 -21.36 -39.58
CA ILE A 116 12.65 -21.31 -40.23
C ILE A 116 12.53 -21.42 -41.77
N SER A 117 13.18 -20.52 -42.52
CA SER A 117 13.74 -20.87 -43.83
C SER A 117 14.90 -19.95 -44.24
N SER A 118 15.90 -20.63 -44.79
CA SER A 118 17.22 -20.29 -45.34
C SER A 118 17.52 -18.92 -45.96
N ILE A 119 18.78 -18.51 -45.72
CA ILE A 119 19.62 -17.46 -46.35
C ILE A 119 19.84 -17.75 -47.87
N PRO A 120 20.05 -16.73 -48.74
CA PRO A 120 21.42 -16.37 -49.11
C PRO A 120 21.72 -14.84 -49.17
N THR A 121 22.90 -14.52 -48.63
CA THR A 121 23.88 -13.45 -48.95
C THR A 121 23.49 -12.26 -49.83
N SER A 122 23.67 -11.05 -49.28
CA SER A 122 24.18 -9.89 -50.00
C SER A 122 25.00 -8.99 -49.05
N ILE A 123 26.14 -8.54 -49.55
CA ILE A 123 27.24 -7.85 -48.86
C ILE A 123 26.92 -6.35 -48.75
N GLY A 124 27.06 -5.76 -47.57
CA GLY A 124 26.79 -4.34 -47.34
C GLY A 124 27.26 -3.80 -45.98
N ASN A 125 28.58 -3.75 -45.79
CA ASN A 125 29.35 -2.69 -45.12
C ASN A 125 28.68 -1.83 -44.00
N ILE A 126 28.92 -2.16 -42.71
CA ILE A 126 28.76 -1.22 -41.57
C ILE A 126 29.83 -1.51 -40.49
N ASN A 127 30.44 -0.43 -39.97
CA ASN A 127 31.47 -0.37 -38.92
C ASN A 127 31.04 -0.93 -37.55
N PRO A 128 31.99 -1.34 -36.67
CA PRO A 128 31.71 -2.02 -35.41
C PRO A 128 31.74 -1.06 -34.21
N PHE A 129 30.74 -1.11 -33.33
CA PHE A 129 30.91 -0.59 -31.96
C PHE A 129 29.94 -1.30 -30.98
N ILE A 130 30.55 -1.81 -29.90
CA ILE A 130 30.00 -2.35 -28.63
C ILE A 130 29.43 -3.77 -28.62
N GLN A 131 30.34 -4.72 -28.39
CA GLN A 131 30.14 -5.91 -27.58
C GLN A 131 30.63 -5.57 -26.15
N LEU A 132 29.81 -5.76 -25.11
CA LEU A 132 30.34 -5.87 -23.75
C LEU A 132 29.50 -6.80 -22.86
N ALA A 133 30.07 -7.98 -22.66
CA ALA A 133 30.10 -8.83 -21.47
C ALA A 133 28.83 -8.98 -20.60
N GLN A 134 28.19 -10.14 -20.71
CA GLN A 134 27.53 -10.79 -19.57
C GLN A 134 28.45 -11.91 -19.05
N ASN A 135 29.01 -11.70 -17.86
CA ASN A 135 29.74 -12.72 -17.13
C ASN A 135 28.83 -13.45 -16.15
N LYS A 136 29.01 -14.77 -16.19
CA LYS A 136 28.53 -15.85 -15.32
C LYS A 136 28.57 -15.52 -13.82
N LEU A 137 27.56 -15.97 -13.07
CA LEU A 137 27.75 -16.37 -11.66
C LEU A 137 26.70 -17.40 -11.20
N VAL A 138 27.20 -18.59 -10.84
CA VAL A 138 26.83 -19.50 -9.71
C VAL A 138 25.39 -20.06 -9.70
N MET A 139 25.10 -21.33 -10.03
CA MET A 139 25.53 -22.64 -9.50
C MET A 139 25.16 -22.88 -8.01
N GLY A 140 24.08 -23.65 -7.77
CA GLY A 140 23.97 -24.48 -6.57
C GLY A 140 22.67 -24.39 -5.76
N SER A 141 21.52 -24.77 -6.32
CA SER A 141 20.28 -24.98 -5.56
C SER A 141 20.22 -26.43 -5.07
N ALA A 142 20.44 -26.67 -3.77
CA ALA A 142 20.14 -27.94 -3.12
C ALA A 142 18.66 -27.96 -2.70
N ILE A 143 17.90 -28.88 -3.27
CA ILE A 143 16.50 -29.15 -2.94
C ILE A 143 16.47 -30.06 -1.70
N PHE A 144 15.93 -29.58 -0.60
CA PHE A 144 15.49 -30.42 0.51
C PHE A 144 13.98 -30.64 0.42
N LEU A 145 13.58 -31.83 -0.02
CA LEU A 145 12.24 -32.36 0.11
C LEU A 145 12.15 -33.08 1.45
N ILE A 146 11.41 -32.51 2.41
CA ILE A 146 10.95 -33.24 3.60
C ILE A 146 9.44 -33.13 3.63
N GLY A 147 8.80 -34.29 3.43
CA GLY A 147 7.36 -34.45 3.53
C GLY A 147 6.90 -34.40 4.97
N LEU A 148 5.69 -33.89 5.17
CA LEU A 148 4.90 -34.19 6.37
C LEU A 148 3.49 -34.57 5.93
N ALA A 149 3.13 -35.77 6.38
CA ALA A 149 1.85 -36.41 6.20
C ALA A 149 0.80 -35.81 7.15
N GLY A 150 -0.46 -35.82 6.67
CA GLY A 150 -1.65 -36.20 7.43
C GLY A 150 -2.05 -35.36 8.64
N VAL A 151 -3.07 -34.51 8.46
CA VAL A 151 -4.10 -34.32 9.49
C VAL A 151 -5.47 -34.29 8.81
N THR A 152 -6.33 -35.18 9.27
CA THR A 152 -7.71 -35.43 8.85
C THR A 152 -8.71 -34.42 9.44
N LEU A 153 -9.65 -34.01 8.58
CA LEU A 153 -11.10 -33.85 8.79
C LEU A 153 -11.58 -33.17 10.08
N PHE A 154 -12.16 -31.98 9.93
CA PHE A 154 -13.27 -31.54 10.79
C PHE A 154 -14.42 -31.04 9.91
N ASN A 155 -15.49 -31.83 9.90
CA ASN A 155 -16.74 -31.59 9.21
C ASN A 155 -17.78 -31.19 10.27
N GLN A 156 -18.39 -30.00 10.14
CA GLN A 156 -19.50 -29.59 11.01
C GLN A 156 -20.68 -29.07 10.17
N ASN A 157 -21.67 -29.94 10.05
CA ASN A 157 -23.11 -29.70 10.22
C ASN A 157 -23.66 -28.30 9.85
N SER A 158 -24.18 -28.18 8.63
CA SER A 158 -25.27 -27.26 8.33
C SER A 158 -26.60 -28.00 8.45
N LYS A 159 -27.41 -27.61 9.45
CA LYS A 159 -28.82 -28.01 9.56
C LYS A 159 -29.61 -27.34 8.43
N SER A 160 -30.34 -28.15 7.67
CA SER A 160 -31.32 -27.69 6.68
C SER A 160 -32.53 -27.07 7.39
N PHE A 161 -32.90 -25.86 6.98
CA PHE A 161 -34.20 -25.27 7.26
C PHE A 161 -35.07 -25.44 6.02
N ASN A 162 -36.12 -26.25 6.14
CA ASN A 162 -37.25 -26.26 5.21
C ASN A 162 -38.10 -25.03 5.50
N ASN A 163 -38.35 -24.20 4.50
CA ASN A 163 -39.48 -23.28 4.49
C ASN A 163 -40.12 -23.22 3.09
N SER A 164 -41.43 -23.33 3.13
CA SER A 164 -42.41 -23.41 2.05
C SER A 164 -42.51 -22.15 1.20
N HIS A 165 -42.63 -22.36 -0.11
CA HIS A 165 -42.87 -21.40 -1.18
C HIS A 165 -44.30 -20.80 -1.14
N PRO A 166 -44.46 -19.48 -1.37
CA PRO A 166 -45.62 -18.88 -2.03
C PRO A 166 -45.26 -18.38 -3.44
N PRO A 167 -46.26 -18.07 -4.30
CA PRO A 167 -46.07 -18.04 -5.75
C PRO A 167 -45.33 -16.81 -6.27
N GLU A 168 -44.50 -17.09 -7.27
CA GLU A 168 -43.71 -16.19 -8.10
C GLU A 168 -44.57 -15.13 -8.82
N GLN A 169 -44.29 -13.86 -8.56
CA GLN A 169 -44.53 -12.76 -9.50
C GLN A 169 -43.17 -12.26 -9.98
N SER A 170 -42.86 -12.53 -11.25
CA SER A 170 -41.60 -12.17 -11.91
C SER A 170 -41.60 -10.70 -12.34
N VAL A 171 -41.18 -9.82 -11.43
CA VAL A 171 -40.74 -8.46 -11.78
C VAL A 171 -39.25 -8.52 -12.10
N SER A 172 -38.90 -8.25 -13.35
CA SER A 172 -37.51 -8.12 -13.82
C SER A 172 -36.85 -6.93 -13.12
N GLN A 173 -36.18 -7.20 -11.99
CA GLN A 173 -35.36 -6.22 -11.30
C GLN A 173 -33.94 -6.28 -11.85
N ASN A 174 -33.44 -5.13 -12.29
CA ASN A 174 -32.09 -4.96 -12.81
C ASN A 174 -31.08 -5.17 -11.68
N PRO A 175 -30.29 -6.27 -11.67
CA PRO A 175 -29.48 -6.68 -10.52
C PRO A 175 -28.39 -5.68 -10.12
N ASN A 176 -28.03 -4.75 -11.02
CA ASN A 176 -26.99 -3.75 -10.77
C ASN A 176 -27.42 -2.58 -9.87
N VAL A 177 -28.72 -2.31 -9.72
CA VAL A 177 -29.20 -1.20 -8.86
C VAL A 177 -29.13 -1.58 -7.36
N SER A 178 -29.20 -2.87 -7.05
CA SER A 178 -29.21 -3.37 -5.66
C SER A 178 -27.82 -3.30 -5.01
N LEU A 179 -26.75 -3.57 -5.77
CA LEU A 179 -25.39 -3.65 -5.24
C LEU A 179 -24.83 -2.26 -4.86
N THR A 180 -25.16 -1.22 -5.61
CA THR A 180 -24.72 0.15 -5.34
C THR A 180 -25.39 0.71 -4.09
N ALA A 181 -26.69 0.50 -3.93
CA ALA A 181 -27.42 0.91 -2.73
C ALA A 181 -26.89 0.21 -1.47
N HIS A 182 -26.59 -1.09 -1.56
CA HIS A 182 -26.03 -1.85 -0.43
C HIS A 182 -24.62 -1.38 -0.03
N ASN A 183 -23.77 -1.08 -1.01
CA ASN A 183 -22.42 -0.55 -0.73
C ASN A 183 -22.48 0.86 -0.10
N GLN A 184 -23.43 1.70 -0.53
CA GLN A 184 -23.61 3.04 0.03
C GLN A 184 -24.11 3.00 1.47
N ASP A 185 -24.98 2.04 1.80
CA ASP A 185 -25.45 1.80 3.17
C ASP A 185 -24.30 1.37 4.10
N MET A 186 -23.46 0.42 3.67
CA MET A 186 -22.25 0.04 4.43
C MET A 186 -21.31 1.22 4.65
N HIS A 187 -21.16 2.10 3.66
CA HIS A 187 -20.36 3.32 3.79
C HIS A 187 -20.86 4.20 4.92
N GLN A 188 -22.16 4.50 4.91
CA GLN A 188 -22.77 5.39 5.88
C GLN A 188 -22.70 4.80 7.31
N GLN A 189 -22.88 3.49 7.45
CA GLN A 189 -22.79 2.81 8.74
C GLN A 189 -21.37 2.88 9.34
N ILE A 190 -20.33 2.59 8.53
CA ILE A 190 -18.94 2.64 9.01
C ILE A 190 -18.51 4.08 9.34
N SER A 191 -18.82 5.06 8.49
CA SER A 191 -18.52 6.47 8.77
C SER A 191 -19.22 6.97 10.03
N SER A 192 -20.52 6.64 10.21
CA SER A 192 -21.27 7.03 11.41
C SER A 192 -20.65 6.45 12.68
N LEU A 193 -20.26 5.17 12.63
CA LEU A 193 -19.59 4.50 13.74
C LEU A 193 -18.24 5.14 14.09
N TYR A 194 -17.43 5.46 13.08
CA TYR A 194 -16.14 6.12 13.26
C TYR A 194 -16.28 7.52 13.86
N GLN A 195 -17.27 8.27 13.38
CA GLN A 195 -17.55 9.60 13.90
C GLN A 195 -18.12 9.58 15.32
N GLU A 196 -18.88 8.55 15.67
CA GLU A 196 -19.37 8.29 17.03
C GLU A 196 -18.21 8.00 17.99
N VAL A 197 -17.34 7.05 17.63
CA VAL A 197 -16.36 6.45 18.56
C VAL A 197 -14.99 7.14 18.51
N VAL A 198 -14.46 7.40 17.32
CA VAL A 198 -13.10 7.93 17.09
C VAL A 198 -13.11 9.44 16.83
N ARG A 199 -14.28 10.04 16.61
CA ARG A 199 -14.46 11.47 16.34
C ARG A 199 -13.72 11.95 15.08
N ARG A 200 -13.60 11.08 14.07
CA ARG A 200 -13.08 11.39 12.74
C ARG A 200 -13.68 10.45 11.70
N GLU A 201 -13.55 10.80 10.42
CA GLU A 201 -13.80 9.87 9.32
C GLU A 201 -12.75 8.74 9.30
N PRO A 202 -13.14 7.52 8.88
CA PRO A 202 -12.20 6.44 8.64
C PRO A 202 -11.28 6.78 7.46
N THR A 203 -10.05 6.29 7.48
CA THR A 203 -9.19 6.35 6.29
C THR A 203 -9.68 5.35 5.24
N SER A 204 -9.21 5.48 4.00
CA SER A 204 -9.52 4.52 2.93
C SER A 204 -9.11 3.09 3.29
N LEU A 205 -8.01 2.92 4.04
CA LEU A 205 -7.53 1.63 4.53
C LEU A 205 -8.48 1.02 5.56
N GLU A 206 -8.87 1.80 6.58
CA GLU A 206 -9.82 1.38 7.61
C GLU A 206 -11.17 1.04 6.99
N TYR A 207 -11.65 1.91 6.12
CA TYR A 207 -12.91 1.73 5.42
C TYR A 207 -12.93 0.42 4.63
N LYS A 208 -11.93 0.19 3.78
CA LYS A 208 -11.77 -1.05 3.01
C LYS A 208 -11.79 -2.27 3.95
N TYR A 209 -11.05 -2.21 5.06
CA TYR A 209 -10.97 -3.30 6.03
C TYR A 209 -12.34 -3.67 6.64
N TYR A 210 -13.11 -2.68 7.11
CA TYR A 210 -14.41 -2.95 7.74
C TYR A 210 -15.50 -3.34 6.74
N VAL A 211 -15.48 -2.78 5.52
CA VAL A 211 -16.39 -3.24 4.45
C VAL A 211 -16.13 -4.71 4.14
N ASP A 212 -14.86 -5.13 4.04
CA ASP A 212 -14.52 -6.52 3.76
C ASP A 212 -14.96 -7.46 4.90
N LEU A 213 -14.94 -7.01 6.16
CA LEU A 213 -15.49 -7.75 7.29
C LEU A 213 -17.02 -7.90 7.20
N LEU A 214 -17.74 -6.81 6.94
CA LEU A 214 -19.19 -6.83 6.77
C LEU A 214 -19.60 -7.78 5.63
N LYS A 215 -18.87 -7.75 4.51
CA LYS A 215 -19.08 -8.67 3.38
C LYS A 215 -18.82 -10.14 3.73
N ARG A 216 -17.97 -10.43 4.71
CA ARG A 216 -17.73 -11.78 5.25
C ARG A 216 -18.80 -12.22 6.28
N GLY A 217 -19.75 -11.35 6.60
CA GLY A 217 -20.83 -11.63 7.56
C GLY A 217 -20.50 -11.24 9.00
N GLU A 218 -19.44 -10.46 9.22
CA GLU A 218 -19.19 -9.89 10.54
C GLU A 218 -20.29 -8.90 10.91
N LYS A 219 -20.64 -8.87 12.19
CA LYS A 219 -21.70 -7.99 12.69
C LYS A 219 -21.13 -6.60 12.96
N LEU A 220 -21.89 -5.56 12.60
CA LEU A 220 -21.52 -4.17 12.87
C LEU A 220 -21.23 -3.90 14.37
N ASN A 221 -21.94 -4.57 15.28
CA ASN A 221 -21.69 -4.44 16.72
C ASN A 221 -20.32 -4.99 17.13
N SER A 222 -19.86 -6.11 16.55
CA SER A 222 -18.51 -6.62 16.80
C SER A 222 -17.45 -5.61 16.34
N ILE A 223 -17.66 -5.01 15.17
CA ILE A 223 -16.77 -3.96 14.63
C ILE A 223 -16.76 -2.73 15.56
N ARG A 224 -17.93 -2.30 16.06
CA ARG A 224 -18.05 -1.22 17.04
C ARG A 224 -17.25 -1.52 18.31
N ASP A 225 -17.37 -2.73 18.85
CA ASP A 225 -16.67 -3.13 20.06
C ASP A 225 -15.14 -3.09 19.85
N TRP A 226 -14.65 -3.59 18.71
CA TRP A 226 -13.22 -3.54 18.37
C TRP A 226 -12.69 -2.11 18.26
N ILE A 227 -13.40 -1.22 17.55
CA ILE A 227 -13.01 0.18 17.39
C ILE A 227 -13.04 0.88 18.76
N THR A 228 -14.08 0.65 19.57
CA THR A 228 -14.24 1.27 20.90
C THR A 228 -13.12 0.84 21.84
N ASN A 229 -12.87 -0.46 21.92
CA ASN A 229 -11.81 -1.00 22.79
C ASN A 229 -10.45 -0.47 22.36
N THR A 230 -10.12 -0.53 21.06
CA THR A 230 -8.81 -0.10 20.55
C THR A 230 -8.62 1.41 20.67
N SER A 231 -9.63 2.22 20.34
CA SER A 231 -9.56 3.69 20.48
C SER A 231 -9.41 4.15 21.93
N SER A 232 -10.02 3.43 22.89
CA SER A 232 -9.86 3.74 24.32
C SER A 232 -8.42 3.57 24.82
N LEU A 233 -7.63 2.70 24.18
CA LEU A 233 -6.21 2.51 24.47
C LEU A 233 -5.34 3.65 23.92
N LEU A 234 -5.82 4.36 22.90
CA LEU A 234 -5.10 5.41 22.18
C LEU A 234 -5.44 6.83 22.67
N GLN A 235 -6.01 6.97 23.87
CA GLN A 235 -6.26 8.26 24.49
C GLN A 235 -4.95 8.94 24.93
N ASP A 236 -4.97 10.27 24.95
CA ASP A 236 -3.85 11.07 25.42
C ASP A 236 -3.43 10.66 26.85
N GLY A 237 -2.12 10.55 27.07
CA GLY A 237 -1.53 10.17 28.34
C GLY A 237 -1.53 8.66 28.65
N ASN A 238 -2.26 7.83 27.89
CA ASN A 238 -2.20 6.38 28.07
C ASN A 238 -0.79 5.85 27.77
N ILE A 239 -0.37 4.84 28.54
CA ILE A 239 0.85 4.10 28.29
C ILE A 239 0.49 2.75 27.69
N ILE A 240 1.09 2.46 26.53
CA ILE A 240 0.85 1.24 25.76
C ILE A 240 2.15 0.50 25.48
N SER A 241 2.01 -0.78 25.15
CA SER A 241 3.03 -1.57 24.45
C SER A 241 2.48 -2.05 23.12
N MET A 242 3.38 -2.24 22.16
CA MET A 242 3.05 -2.64 20.78
C MET A 242 3.78 -3.94 20.44
N GLU A 243 3.01 -5.00 20.17
CA GLU A 243 3.50 -6.32 19.77
C GLU A 243 3.39 -6.49 18.24
N CYS A 244 4.53 -6.64 17.57
CA CYS A 244 4.60 -6.91 16.14
C CYS A 244 3.95 -8.27 15.82
N GLN A 245 2.99 -8.26 14.88
CA GLN A 245 2.27 -9.46 14.42
C GLN A 245 2.91 -10.08 13.16
N GLY A 246 4.22 -9.88 12.97
CA GLY A 246 4.97 -10.47 11.86
C GLY A 246 4.89 -12.01 11.87
N LYS A 247 4.82 -12.63 10.69
CA LYS A 247 4.59 -14.08 10.56
C LYS A 247 5.76 -14.95 11.04
N GLU A 248 6.97 -14.42 11.11
CA GLU A 248 8.13 -15.23 11.51
C GLU A 248 8.16 -15.34 13.03
N LEU A 249 8.03 -16.58 13.52
CA LEU A 249 8.04 -16.90 14.94
C LEU A 249 9.45 -16.73 15.50
N THR A 250 9.79 -15.52 15.92
CA THR A 250 10.96 -15.26 16.76
C THR A 250 10.53 -14.79 18.14
N ASN A 251 11.51 -14.68 19.04
CA ASN A 251 11.29 -14.09 20.35
C ASN A 251 11.11 -12.57 20.28
N PHE A 252 11.49 -11.89 19.19
CA PHE A 252 11.46 -10.42 19.10
C PHE A 252 10.08 -9.92 18.67
N LYS A 253 9.36 -9.30 19.60
CA LYS A 253 7.95 -8.95 19.40
C LYS A 253 7.62 -7.51 19.76
N TRP A 254 8.27 -6.94 20.76
CA TRP A 254 7.81 -5.68 21.36
C TRP A 254 8.57 -4.48 20.82
N LEU A 255 7.88 -3.44 20.36
CA LEU A 255 8.54 -2.18 19.96
C LEU A 255 9.29 -1.58 21.16
N SER A 256 10.61 -1.46 21.05
CA SER A 256 11.51 -1.08 22.13
C SER A 256 12.50 -0.01 21.68
N SER A 257 12.75 0.96 22.55
CA SER A 257 13.86 1.90 22.39
C SER A 257 15.18 1.33 22.90
N ARG A 258 16.29 1.64 22.22
CA ARG A 258 17.65 1.42 22.74
C ARG A 258 18.26 2.74 23.19
N LEU A 259 18.49 2.85 24.50
CA LEU A 259 18.96 4.08 25.15
C LEU A 259 20.34 4.54 24.66
N ASN A 260 21.23 3.60 24.35
CA ASN A 260 22.63 3.89 24.07
C ASN A 260 22.88 4.53 22.71
N ASN A 261 21.95 4.41 21.76
CA ASN A 261 22.17 4.87 20.38
C ASN A 261 20.93 5.48 19.72
N ASN A 262 19.88 5.81 20.48
CA ASN A 262 18.61 6.34 19.96
C ASN A 262 17.95 5.47 18.88
N SER A 263 18.27 4.18 18.81
CA SER A 263 17.65 3.28 17.84
C SER A 263 16.36 2.68 18.39
N VAL A 264 15.51 2.21 17.47
CA VAL A 264 14.30 1.47 17.78
C VAL A 264 14.44 0.06 17.22
N SER A 265 14.04 -0.94 18.01
CA SER A 265 14.16 -2.36 17.68
C SER A 265 12.99 -3.14 18.29
N LEU A 266 12.89 -4.42 17.96
CA LEU A 266 12.01 -5.35 18.65
C LEU A 266 12.76 -5.99 19.83
N ALA A 267 12.13 -5.98 21.01
CA ALA A 267 12.57 -6.67 22.21
C ALA A 267 11.78 -7.97 22.41
N SER A 268 12.34 -8.90 23.18
CA SER A 268 11.70 -10.18 23.45
C SER A 268 10.73 -10.16 24.63
N ASN A 269 10.89 -9.21 25.53
CA ASN A 269 10.08 -9.04 26.72
C ASN A 269 9.63 -7.59 26.84
N THR A 270 8.62 -7.35 27.65
CA THR A 270 8.23 -6.00 28.03
C THR A 270 9.05 -5.50 29.22
N ASP A 271 9.51 -4.26 29.13
CA ASP A 271 10.17 -3.51 30.20
C ASP A 271 9.87 -2.01 30.03
N ALA A 272 10.61 -1.12 30.70
CA ALA A 272 10.39 0.32 30.54
C ALA A 272 10.65 0.81 29.09
N SER A 273 11.57 0.17 28.36
CA SER A 273 11.91 0.53 26.98
C SER A 273 10.80 0.19 25.98
N THR A 274 9.87 -0.70 26.34
CA THR A 274 8.71 -1.09 25.50
C THR A 274 7.44 -0.32 25.82
N LYS A 275 7.51 0.65 26.74
CA LYS A 275 6.37 1.47 27.15
C LYS A 275 6.38 2.78 26.39
N TRP A 276 5.26 3.07 25.73
CA TRP A 276 5.05 4.25 24.90
C TRP A 276 3.86 5.03 25.41
N LYS A 277 4.08 6.28 25.81
CA LYS A 277 3.01 7.20 26.17
C LYS A 277 2.46 7.84 24.92
N VAL A 278 1.15 7.77 24.76
CA VAL A 278 0.43 8.37 23.64
C VAL A 278 0.23 9.85 23.92
N HIS A 279 0.60 10.69 22.97
CA HIS A 279 0.31 12.13 22.97
C HIS A 279 -0.58 12.46 21.78
N PHE A 280 -1.82 12.87 22.03
CA PHE A 280 -2.75 13.22 20.97
C PHE A 280 -2.43 14.62 20.42
N ILE A 281 -2.31 14.72 19.09
CA ILE A 281 -2.05 16.00 18.42
C ILE A 281 -3.38 16.53 17.86
N ALA A 282 -3.87 15.91 16.78
CA ALA A 282 -5.12 16.28 16.13
C ALA A 282 -5.54 15.20 15.12
N ASN A 283 -6.84 15.07 14.84
CA ASN A 283 -7.38 14.27 13.73
C ASN A 283 -6.88 12.81 13.67
N GLY A 284 -6.70 12.16 14.84
CA GLY A 284 -6.19 10.79 14.93
C GLY A 284 -4.68 10.66 14.73
N VAL A 285 -3.96 11.78 14.67
CA VAL A 285 -2.50 11.83 14.67
C VAL A 285 -2.01 11.93 16.11
N VAL A 286 -1.02 11.11 16.44
CA VAL A 286 -0.37 11.05 17.75
C VAL A 286 1.14 11.19 17.61
N ALA A 287 1.79 11.55 18.72
CA ALA A 287 3.21 11.29 18.94
C ALA A 287 3.37 10.22 20.03
N LEU A 288 4.43 9.42 19.95
CA LEU A 288 4.67 8.31 20.86
C LEU A 288 5.97 8.57 21.63
N GLU A 289 5.84 8.87 22.92
CA GLU A 289 6.96 9.14 23.82
C GLU A 289 7.41 7.86 24.54
N ASN A 290 8.66 7.47 24.36
CA ASN A 290 9.22 6.34 25.07
C ASN A 290 9.38 6.63 26.58
N GLN A 291 8.91 5.71 27.43
CA GLN A 291 8.92 5.85 28.89
C GLN A 291 10.14 5.19 29.57
N GLY A 292 11.04 4.58 28.80
CA GLY A 292 12.28 3.97 29.32
C GLY A 292 13.43 4.96 29.50
N ILE A 293 13.28 6.21 29.03
CA ILE A 293 14.37 7.19 28.93
C ILE A 293 14.24 8.23 30.03
N ILE A 294 15.17 8.23 30.99
CA ILE A 294 15.07 9.05 32.21
C ILE A 294 15.52 10.50 31.98
N ASN A 295 16.40 10.75 31.00
CA ASN A 295 17.10 12.04 30.88
C ASN A 295 16.36 13.07 30.01
N ALA A 296 15.41 12.66 29.17
CA ALA A 296 14.56 13.53 28.36
C ALA A 296 13.47 12.71 27.64
N PRO A 297 12.31 13.33 27.32
CA PRO A 297 11.35 12.76 26.39
C PRO A 297 12.01 12.38 25.07
N LYS A 298 11.67 11.19 24.56
CA LYS A 298 12.16 10.69 23.28
C LYS A 298 11.00 10.13 22.48
N TRP A 299 10.91 10.57 21.23
CA TRP A 299 9.74 10.37 20.40
C TRP A 299 10.06 9.37 19.29
N LEU A 300 9.13 8.46 19.00
CA LEU A 300 9.25 7.56 17.86
C LEU A 300 9.29 8.36 16.56
N ASP A 301 10.37 8.25 15.80
CA ASP A 301 10.60 9.04 14.60
C ASP A 301 10.90 8.16 13.38
N GLY A 302 10.03 8.22 12.38
CA GLY A 302 10.25 7.59 11.08
C GLY A 302 11.16 8.43 10.21
N LEU A 303 12.42 8.03 10.05
CA LEU A 303 13.40 8.73 9.23
C LEU A 303 13.14 8.45 7.75
N THR A 304 12.43 9.37 7.12
CA THR A 304 11.81 9.13 5.83
C THR A 304 12.83 8.95 4.69
N HIS A 305 13.93 9.71 4.73
CA HIS A 305 15.03 9.71 3.76
C HIS A 305 15.76 8.35 3.64
N ASN A 306 15.90 7.62 4.75
CA ASN A 306 16.60 6.32 4.77
C ASN A 306 15.70 5.15 5.18
N ARG A 307 14.39 5.40 5.35
CA ARG A 307 13.37 4.43 5.77
C ARG A 307 13.67 3.73 7.10
N SER A 308 14.51 4.32 7.95
CA SER A 308 14.77 3.78 9.29
C SER A 308 13.84 4.38 10.34
N VAL A 309 13.87 3.84 11.55
CA VAL A 309 13.11 4.36 12.69
C VAL A 309 14.07 4.60 13.84
N SER A 310 13.97 5.78 14.45
CA SER A 310 14.87 6.23 15.51
C SER A 310 14.10 6.99 16.59
N LEU A 311 14.82 7.53 17.57
CA LEU A 311 14.27 8.40 18.60
C LEU A 311 14.66 9.86 18.36
N ALA A 312 13.64 10.72 18.24
CA ALA A 312 13.81 12.17 18.17
C ALA A 312 13.73 12.83 19.56
N PRO A 313 14.43 13.95 19.80
CA PRO A 313 14.36 14.73 21.04
C PRO A 313 13.08 15.58 21.17
N ASN A 314 12.37 15.85 20.08
CA ASN A 314 11.11 16.61 20.06
C ASN A 314 10.29 16.23 18.82
N THR A 315 9.06 16.75 18.71
CA THR A 315 8.11 16.43 17.63
C THR A 315 8.02 17.50 16.54
N GLU A 316 8.94 18.47 16.53
CA GLU A 316 8.86 19.66 15.69
C GLU A 316 10.16 19.89 14.88
N GLY A 317 10.14 20.86 13.97
CA GLY A 317 11.31 21.20 13.15
C GLY A 317 11.69 20.07 12.17
N ASN A 318 12.93 19.59 12.24
CA ASN A 318 13.48 18.61 11.30
C ASN A 318 13.00 17.17 11.54
N TYR A 319 12.23 16.91 12.60
CA TYR A 319 11.76 15.57 12.98
C TYR A 319 10.35 15.31 12.43
N THR A 320 10.23 15.37 11.10
CA THR A 320 8.94 15.26 10.39
C THR A 320 8.26 13.90 10.55
N GLY A 321 9.01 12.87 10.93
CA GLY A 321 8.52 11.51 11.13
C GLY A 321 8.01 11.20 12.53
N THR A 322 7.85 12.19 13.41
CA THR A 322 7.38 11.97 14.81
C THR A 322 5.87 11.91 14.96
N LYS A 323 5.14 12.20 13.89
CA LYS A 323 3.68 12.28 13.84
C LYS A 323 3.14 11.02 13.16
N TRP A 324 2.32 10.27 13.88
CA TRP A 324 1.82 8.96 13.45
C TRP A 324 0.31 8.95 13.44
N ARG A 325 -0.29 8.54 12.33
CA ARG A 325 -1.72 8.23 12.27
C ARG A 325 -1.90 6.74 12.56
N ILE A 326 -2.66 6.43 13.61
CA ILE A 326 -2.97 5.06 13.98
C ILE A 326 -4.28 4.65 13.31
N ASN A 327 -4.21 3.64 12.45
CA ASN A 327 -5.38 3.07 11.79
C ASN A 327 -5.75 1.76 12.49
N ILE A 328 -7.01 1.66 12.93
CA ILE A 328 -7.52 0.46 13.61
C ILE A 328 -7.93 -0.55 12.53
N ILE A 329 -7.36 -1.75 12.59
CA ILE A 329 -7.55 -2.78 11.56
C ILE A 329 -7.88 -4.15 12.18
N GLY A 330 -8.53 -4.15 13.34
CA GLY A 330 -8.95 -5.37 14.04
C GLY A 330 -9.17 -5.16 15.53
N ASP A 331 -9.35 -6.26 16.26
CA ASP A 331 -9.48 -6.26 17.72
C ASP A 331 -8.11 -6.03 18.38
N GLY A 332 -7.84 -4.78 18.75
CA GLY A 332 -6.54 -4.37 19.30
C GLY A 332 -5.40 -4.37 18.28
N GLU A 333 -5.67 -4.65 17.00
CA GLU A 333 -4.69 -4.59 15.91
C GLU A 333 -4.73 -3.22 15.23
N VAL A 334 -3.54 -2.65 15.00
CA VAL A 334 -3.35 -1.35 14.37
C VAL A 334 -2.22 -1.39 13.35
N VAL A 335 -2.21 -0.41 12.46
CA VAL A 335 -1.05 -0.04 11.63
C VAL A 335 -0.75 1.44 11.85
N LEU A 336 0.54 1.79 11.86
CA LEU A 336 0.99 3.16 12.13
C LEU A 336 1.52 3.78 10.84
N ASP A 337 0.82 4.82 10.38
CA ASP A 337 1.15 5.60 9.19
C ASP A 337 1.96 6.85 9.57
N ASN A 338 3.20 6.90 9.12
CA ASN A 338 4.10 8.01 9.33
C ASN A 338 3.66 9.23 8.52
N GLN A 339 3.25 10.30 9.19
CA GLN A 339 2.72 11.49 8.50
C GLN A 339 3.80 12.36 7.83
N GLY A 340 5.08 11.97 7.89
CA GLY A 340 6.17 12.65 7.17
C GLY A 340 6.29 12.25 5.71
N GLU A 341 6.06 10.96 5.36
CA GLU A 341 6.16 10.44 3.98
C GLU A 341 5.13 9.32 3.68
N SER A 342 4.07 9.19 4.47
CA SER A 342 3.01 8.17 4.32
C SER A 342 3.55 6.73 4.22
N LYS A 343 4.41 6.35 5.18
CA LYS A 343 5.02 5.00 5.27
C LYS A 343 4.64 4.30 6.56
N TRP A 344 4.67 2.98 6.55
CA TRP A 344 4.15 2.16 7.64
C TRP A 344 5.26 1.70 8.59
N LEU A 345 5.05 1.82 9.90
CA LEU A 345 5.96 1.25 10.89
C LEU A 345 5.99 -0.28 10.74
N ASN A 346 7.17 -0.85 10.48
CA ASN A 346 7.34 -2.26 10.22
C ASN A 346 8.40 -2.90 11.14
N GLY A 347 7.98 -3.88 11.92
CA GLY A 347 8.86 -4.71 12.73
C GLY A 347 9.37 -5.93 11.95
N VAL A 348 10.67 -6.06 11.82
CA VAL A 348 11.31 -7.16 11.09
C VAL A 348 11.65 -8.28 12.08
N THR A 349 10.75 -9.25 12.21
CA THR A 349 10.79 -10.29 13.26
C THR A 349 12.03 -11.17 13.21
N HIS A 350 12.58 -11.55 12.04
CA HIS A 350 13.78 -12.40 12.00
C HIS A 350 15.03 -11.80 12.65
N ASN A 351 15.23 -10.48 12.56
CA ASN A 351 16.43 -9.81 13.07
C ASN A 351 16.15 -8.77 14.17
N GLY A 352 14.88 -8.56 14.50
CA GLY A 352 14.44 -7.59 15.49
C GLY A 352 14.64 -6.12 15.08
N SER A 353 14.91 -5.83 13.81
CA SER A 353 15.02 -4.43 13.34
C SER A 353 13.63 -3.80 13.15
N VAL A 354 13.57 -2.48 13.11
CA VAL A 354 12.35 -1.71 12.84
C VAL A 354 12.65 -0.70 11.74
N ASN A 355 11.79 -0.63 10.73
CA ASN A 355 11.95 0.25 9.58
C ASN A 355 10.60 0.77 9.08
N LEU A 356 10.63 1.57 8.03
CA LEU A 356 9.45 2.05 7.32
C LEU A 356 9.20 1.19 6.07
N ALA A 357 8.03 0.58 5.99
CA ALA A 357 7.56 -0.18 4.84
C ALA A 357 6.72 0.71 3.90
N PRO A 358 6.77 0.48 2.58
CA PRO A 358 5.97 1.23 1.61
C PRO A 358 4.48 0.84 1.63
N ASN A 359 4.14 -0.37 2.12
CA ASN A 359 2.78 -0.87 2.18
C ASN A 359 2.61 -1.87 3.35
N THR A 360 1.36 -2.22 3.67
CA THR A 360 1.02 -3.18 4.74
C THR A 360 0.73 -4.60 4.23
N GLU A 361 0.51 -4.78 2.92
CA GLU A 361 0.08 -6.06 2.34
C GLU A 361 1.25 -7.06 2.20
N GLU A 362 2.43 -6.58 1.83
CA GLU A 362 3.63 -7.40 1.60
C GLU A 362 4.49 -7.53 2.87
N HIS A 363 4.24 -6.69 3.87
CA HIS A 363 5.03 -6.58 5.08
C HIS A 363 4.20 -6.91 6.31
N THR A 364 4.19 -8.20 6.69
CA THR A 364 3.38 -8.67 7.83
C THR A 364 3.75 -8.03 9.16
N GLY A 365 4.99 -7.54 9.28
CA GLY A 365 5.48 -6.78 10.44
C GLY A 365 4.91 -5.37 10.57
N THR A 366 4.06 -4.92 9.65
CA THR A 366 3.38 -3.62 9.76
C THR A 366 2.20 -3.61 10.71
N LYS A 367 1.72 -4.80 11.09
CA LYS A 367 0.59 -4.96 12.01
C LYS A 367 1.08 -5.06 13.45
N TRP A 368 0.44 -4.31 14.32
CA TRP A 368 0.81 -4.21 15.73
C TRP A 368 -0.41 -4.48 16.59
N LYS A 369 -0.27 -5.35 17.58
CA LYS A 369 -1.26 -5.49 18.64
C LYS A 369 -0.91 -4.54 19.78
N ILE A 370 -1.86 -3.71 20.20
CA ILE A 370 -1.65 -2.77 21.29
C ILE A 370 -2.21 -3.30 22.60
N SER A 371 -1.57 -2.97 23.71
CA SER A 371 -2.03 -3.35 25.06
C SER A 371 -1.70 -2.25 26.06
N LYS A 372 -2.61 -2.01 27.02
CA LYS A 372 -2.37 -1.07 28.13
C LYS A 372 -1.26 -1.60 29.04
N GLN A 373 -0.48 -0.69 29.65
CA GLN A 373 0.67 -1.01 30.52
C GLN A 373 0.55 -0.44 31.93
#